data_AF-A0A933HXD7-F1
#
_entry.id   AF-A0A933HXD7-F1
#
_cell.length_a   1.000
_cell.length_b   1.000
_cell.length_c   1.000
_cell.angle_alpha   90.00
_cell.angle_beta   90.00
_cell.angle_gamma   90.00
#
_symmetry.space_group_name_H-M   'P 1'
#
loop_
_entity.id
_entity.type
_entity.pdbx_description
1 polymer ?
#
loop_
_entity_poly.entity_id
_entity_poly.type
_entity_poly.pdbx_seq_one_letter_code
_entity_poly.pdbx_strand_id
1 'polypeptide(L)' 'MSQTQLARRCGIPRSHLARLEAGKVDFQLATLKRVLDAMFCDLVILPSARKRPSDALAERDLEKPFSRNPWAP' A
#
# COMPACT_ATOMS: atom_id res chain seq x y z
N MET A 1 -10.18 -22.07 0.75
CA MET A 1 -9.62 -22.42 2.07
C MET A 1 -10.48 -21.77 3.15
N SER A 2 -10.89 -22.49 4.19
CA SER A 2 -11.68 -21.90 5.28
C SER A 2 -10.79 -21.10 6.23
N GLN A 3 -11.38 -20.14 6.95
CA GLN A 3 -10.68 -19.32 7.94
C GLN A 3 -10.01 -20.17 9.04
N THR A 4 -10.63 -21.28 9.44
CA THR A 4 -10.06 -22.24 10.39
C THR A 4 -8.82 -22.94 9.82
N GLN A 5 -8.85 -23.32 8.54
CA GLN A 5 -7.72 -23.95 7.86
C GLN A 5 -6.56 -22.97 7.69
N LEU A 6 -6.84 -21.73 7.28
CA LEU A 6 -5.83 -20.69 7.13
C LEU A 6 -5.22 -20.33 8.50
N ALA A 7 -6.03 -20.13 9.54
CA ALA A 7 -5.54 -19.86 10.89
C ALA A 7 -4.59 -20.96 11.40
N ARG A 8 -4.92 -22.24 11.17
CA ARG A 8 -4.05 -23.38 11.49
C ARG A 8 -2.74 -23.34 10.69
N ARG A 9 -2.81 -23.14 9.37
CA ARG A 9 -1.64 -23.04 8.51
C ARG A 9 -0.71 -21.90 8.90
N CYS A 10 -1.29 -20.75 9.20
CA CYS A 10 -0.55 -19.56 9.58
C CYS A 10 -0.03 -19.61 11.02
N GLY A 11 -0.54 -20.50 11.87
CA GLY A 11 -0.21 -20.52 13.29
C GLY A 11 -0.69 -19.27 14.04
N ILE A 12 -1.88 -18.75 13.70
CA ILE A 12 -2.51 -17.61 14.39
C ILE A 12 -3.93 -17.96 14.86
N PRO A 13 -4.45 -17.32 15.94
CA PRO A 13 -5.83 -17.54 16.36
C PRO A 13 -6.83 -17.19 15.26
N ARG A 14 -7.91 -17.97 15.12
CA ARG A 14 -8.97 -17.70 14.13
C ARG A 14 -9.62 -16.33 14.33
N SER A 15 -9.82 -15.91 15.58
CA SER A 15 -10.34 -14.57 15.91
C SER A 15 -9.41 -13.44 15.46
N HIS A 16 -8.09 -13.68 15.46
CA HIS A 16 -7.10 -12.74 14.98
C HIS A 16 -7.15 -12.61 13.45
N LEU A 17 -7.25 -13.74 12.73
CA LEU A 17 -7.46 -13.76 11.29
C LEU A 17 -8.80 -13.10 10.88
N ALA A 18 -9.86 -13.30 11.65
CA ALA A 18 -11.15 -12.66 11.39
C ALA A 18 -11.09 -11.12 11.51
N ARG A 19 -10.30 -10.60 12.44
CA ARG A 19 -10.06 -9.15 12.57
C ARG A 19 -9.23 -8.60 11.40
N LEU A 20 -8.32 -9.41 10.86
CA LEU A 20 -7.53 -9.10 9.66
C LEU A 20 -8.43 -8.95 8.44
N GLU A 21 -9.26 -9.94 8.17
CA GLU A 21 -10.19 -9.93 7.04
C GLU A 21 -11.22 -8.80 7.14
N ALA A 22 -11.61 -8.41 8.37
CA ALA A 22 -12.54 -7.31 8.60
C ALA A 22 -11.89 -5.90 8.50
N GLY A 23 -10.55 -5.80 8.34
CA GLY A 23 -9.84 -4.52 8.33
C GLY A 23 -9.90 -3.75 9.66
N LYS A 24 -10.17 -4.44 10.78
CA LYS A 24 -10.47 -3.81 12.08
C LYS A 24 -9.26 -3.65 13.01
N VAL A 25 -8.06 -3.96 12.53
CA VAL A 25 -6.81 -3.98 13.33
C VAL A 25 -5.62 -3.58 12.49
N ASP A 26 -4.70 -2.84 13.11
CA ASP A 26 -3.35 -2.65 12.60
C ASP A 26 -2.53 -3.93 12.80
N PHE A 27 -2.14 -4.57 11.70
CA PHE A 27 -1.31 -5.76 11.72
C PHE A 27 0.14 -5.41 11.41
N GLN A 28 1.05 -6.10 12.08
CA GLN A 28 2.45 -6.10 11.68
C GLN A 28 2.60 -6.72 10.29
N LEU A 29 3.46 -6.13 9.46
CA LEU A 29 3.82 -6.63 8.13
C LEU A 29 4.25 -8.11 8.15
N ALA A 30 4.95 -8.54 9.22
CA ALA A 30 5.36 -9.93 9.39
C ALA A 30 4.16 -10.90 9.46
N THR A 31 3.05 -10.49 10.07
CA THR A 31 1.81 -11.28 10.13
C THR A 31 1.14 -11.36 8.76
N LEU A 32 1.09 -10.24 8.04
CA LEU A 32 0.57 -10.19 6.66
C LEU A 32 1.37 -11.11 5.73
N LYS A 33 2.71 -11.04 5.82
CA LYS A 33 3.61 -11.93 5.09
C LYS A 33 3.31 -13.40 5.37
N ARG A 34 3.24 -13.81 6.65
CA ARG A 34 2.89 -15.19 7.03
C ARG A 34 1.56 -15.66 6.46
N VAL A 35 0.55 -14.80 6.45
CA VAL A 35 -0.78 -15.14 5.92
C VAL A 35 -0.74 -15.33 4.41
N LEU A 36 -0.04 -14.46 3.69
CA LEU A 36 0.14 -14.56 2.24
C LEU A 36 0.99 -15.77 1.85
N ASP A 37 2.08 -16.03 2.58
CA ASP A 37 2.92 -17.22 2.38
C ASP A 37 2.08 -18.51 2.53
N ALA A 38 1.19 -18.58 3.54
CA ALA A 38 0.28 -19.71 3.75
C ALA A 38 -0.80 -19.86 2.65
N MET A 39 -1.02 -18.81 1.86
CA MET A 39 -1.89 -18.78 0.69
C MET A 39 -1.12 -18.97 -0.62
N PHE A 40 0.20 -19.14 -0.57
CA PHE A 40 1.08 -19.19 -1.75
C PHE A 40 1.08 -17.87 -2.53
N CYS A 41 1.07 -16.74 -1.83
CA CYS A 41 1.11 -15.40 -2.40
C CYS A 41 2.31 -14.61 -1.87
N ASP A 42 2.90 -13.78 -2.71
CA ASP A 42 3.92 -12.82 -2.29
C ASP A 42 3.29 -11.51 -1.80
N LEU A 43 3.87 -10.94 -0.74
CA LEU A 43 3.51 -9.60 -0.29
C LEU A 43 4.17 -8.55 -1.19
N VAL A 44 3.35 -7.82 -1.96
CA VAL A 44 3.80 -6.72 -2.82
C VAL A 44 3.28 -5.39 -2.26
N ILE A 45 4.17 -4.43 -2.06
CA ILE A 45 3.80 -3.05 -1.71
C ILE A 45 3.94 -2.19 -2.97
N LEU A 46 2.81 -1.71 -3.49
CA LEU A 46 2.78 -0.82 -4.64
C LEU A 46 2.49 0.61 -4.18
N PRO A 47 3.39 1.58 -4.41
CA PRO A 47 3.09 2.97 -4.15
C PRO A 47 1.99 3.43 -5.12
N SER A 48 0.88 3.93 -4.57
CA SER A 48 -0.15 4.60 -5.37
C SER A 48 0.11 6.10 -5.35
N ALA A 49 0.29 6.70 -6.53
CA ALA A 49 0.43 8.15 -6.64
C ALA A 49 -0.86 8.85 -6.18
N ARG A 50 -0.74 9.85 -5.29
CA ARG A 50 -1.88 10.65 -4.82
C ARG A 50 -2.35 11.70 -5.83
N LYS A 51 -1.49 12.03 -6.80
CA LYS A 51 -1.75 12.98 -7.88
C LYS A 51 -1.26 12.36 -9.19
N ARG A 52 -1.82 12.81 -10.32
CA ARG A 52 -1.26 12.42 -11.62
C ARG A 52 0.14 13.02 -11.75
N PRO A 53 1.08 12.33 -12.42
CA PRO A 53 2.41 12.88 -12.66
C PRO A 53 2.38 14.27 -13.33
N SER A 54 1.43 14.50 -14.24
CA SER A 54 1.21 15.81 -14.87
C SER A 54 0.92 16.91 -13.87
N ASP A 55 0.05 16.63 -12.90
CA ASP A 55 -0.41 17.62 -11.92
C ASP A 55 0.71 17.95 -10.95
N ALA A 56 1.46 16.93 -10.51
CA ALA A 56 2.63 17.10 -9.65
C ALA A 56 3.75 17.88 -10.36
N LEU A 57 3.95 17.69 -11.67
CA LEU A 57 4.91 18.45 -12.46
C LEU A 57 4.46 19.90 -12.66
N ALA A 58 3.18 20.12 -12.95
CA ALA A 58 2.60 21.46 -13.13
C ALA A 58 2.72 22.30 -11.85
N GLU A 59 2.39 21.74 -10.68
CA GLU A 59 2.57 22.40 -9.38
C GLU A 59 4.04 22.81 -9.17
N ARG A 60 4.97 21.88 -9.39
CA ARG A 60 6.41 22.15 -9.25
C ARG A 60 6.89 23.26 -10.19
N ASP A 61 6.36 23.31 -11.42
CA ASP A 61 6.80 24.30 -12.41
C ASP A 61 6.15 25.67 -12.19
N LEU A 62 4.95 25.73 -11.58
CA LEU A 62 4.31 26.98 -11.11
C LEU A 62 4.97 27.56 -9.85
N GLU A 63 5.54 26.71 -8.98
CA GLU A 63 6.29 27.13 -7.78
C GLU A 63 7.68 27.68 -8.09
N LYS A 64 8.22 27.42 -9.29
CA LYS A 64 9.48 28.04 -9.71
C LYS A 64 9.21 29.52 -9.99
N PRO A 65 9.98 30.46 -9.40
CA PRO A 65 9.91 31.84 -9.84
C PRO A 65 10.22 31.86 -11.34
N PHE A 66 9.31 32.43 -12.14
CA PHE A 66 9.51 32.70 -13.56
C PHE A 66 10.71 33.65 -13.71
N SER A 67 11.94 33.13 -13.59
CA SER A 67 13.16 33.94 -13.60
C SER A 67 13.72 34.18 -14.99
N ARG A 68 13.04 33.69 -16.04
CA ARG A 68 13.29 34.09 -17.42
C ARG A 68 11.99 34.20 -18.17
N ASN A 69 11.65 35.43 -18.55
CA ASN A 69 10.67 35.67 -19.60
C ASN A 69 11.23 35.06 -20.90
N PRO A 70 10.60 34.01 -21.48
CA PRO A 70 11.07 33.40 -22.72
C PRO A 70 11.02 34.35 -23.92
N TRP A 71 10.31 35.47 -23.75
CA TRP A 71 10.06 36.49 -24.76
C TRP A 71 10.69 37.84 -24.38
N ALA A 72 11.65 37.86 -23.44
CA ALA A 72 12.49 39.03 -23.27
C ALA A 72 13.30 39.22 -24.57
N PRO A 73 13.25 40.41 -25.21
CA PRO A 73 14.00 40.68 -26.44
C PRO A 73 15.52 40.58 -26.22
#